data_AF-A0A3A9DZG4-F1
#
_entry.id   AF-A0A3A9DZG4-F1
#
_cell.length_a   1.000
_cell.length_b   1.000
_cell.length_c   1.000
_cell.angle_alpha   90.00
_cell.angle_beta   90.00
_cell.angle_gamma   90.00
#
_symmetry.space_group_name_H-M   'P 1'
#
loop_
_entity.id
_entity.type
_entity.pdbx_description
1 polymer ?
#
loop_
_entity_poly.entity_id
_entity_poly.type
_entity_poly.pdbx_seq_one_letter_code
_entity_poly.pdbx_strand_id
1 'polypeptide(L)'
;INTSILYYEVNDMHGKTVEKSQLKGYNENILYTIGGVKMDRITQSMLDAFQNDISLRFNDSSLLFEYFSNYCVVNNIYGTNDFDLDEITTGKNTQGIDGIAIIVNQKIINSTEDIDLLISLNQTISVKFVLIQTKTSASFENTEIANLFTFSKIYFSDDAAVFCTPEMKKFIELKDYIFNKG
;
A
#
# COMPACT_ATOMS: atom_id res chain seq x y z
N ILE A 1 -19.13 -17.89 -0.13
CA ILE A 1 -18.16 -16.94 -0.73
C ILE A 1 -16.81 -17.64 -0.89
N ASN A 2 -16.07 -17.40 -1.97
CA ASN A 2 -14.68 -17.89 -2.09
C ASN A 2 -13.72 -16.72 -1.81
N THR A 3 -12.90 -16.84 -0.77
CA THR A 3 -12.02 -15.78 -0.31
C THR A 3 -10.56 -16.20 -0.44
N SER A 4 -9.75 -15.33 -1.01
CA SER A 4 -8.29 -15.46 -1.03
C SER A 4 -7.63 -14.21 -0.45
N ILE A 5 -6.50 -14.40 0.23
CA ILE A 5 -5.71 -13.32 0.81
C ILE A 5 -4.32 -13.40 0.20
N LEU A 6 -3.87 -12.30 -0.40
CA LEU A 6 -2.57 -12.16 -1.04
C LEU A 6 -1.74 -11.16 -0.24
N TYR A 7 -0.51 -11.56 0.09
CA TYR A 7 0.42 -10.76 0.88
C TYR A 7 1.62 -10.37 0.01
N TYR A 8 1.95 -9.08 -0.01
CA TYR A 8 3.09 -8.55 -0.74
C TYR A 8 3.96 -7.70 0.18
N GLU A 9 5.25 -8.03 0.24
CA GLU A 9 6.28 -7.16 0.81
C GLU A 9 7.15 -6.63 -0.34
N VAL A 10 7.18 -5.31 -0.51
CA VAL A 10 7.92 -4.64 -1.59
C VAL A 10 9.07 -3.84 -0.98
N ASN A 11 10.31 -4.19 -1.38
CA ASN A 11 11.53 -3.56 -0.89
C ASN A 11 12.29 -2.86 -2.03
N ASP A 12 12.85 -1.69 -1.75
CA ASP A 12 13.90 -1.08 -2.59
C ASP A 12 15.22 -1.84 -2.42
N MET A 13 15.38 -2.94 -3.19
CA MET A 13 16.51 -3.88 -3.11
C MET A 13 17.90 -3.26 -3.36
N HIS A 14 18.00 -1.99 -3.74
CA HIS A 14 19.27 -1.35 -4.10
C HIS A 14 19.57 -0.04 -3.35
N GLY A 15 18.96 0.17 -2.19
CA GLY A 15 19.34 1.23 -1.28
C GLY A 15 20.76 1.04 -0.73
N LYS A 16 21.78 1.66 -1.36
CA LYS A 16 23.09 1.76 -0.73
C LYS A 16 22.95 2.69 0.48
N THR A 17 23.23 2.18 1.68
CA THR A 17 23.45 3.02 2.86
C THR A 17 24.68 3.88 2.59
N VAL A 18 24.48 5.10 2.13
CA VAL A 18 25.48 6.14 2.35
C VAL A 18 25.27 6.65 3.79
N GLU A 19 26.33 7.15 4.44
CA GLU A 19 26.38 7.53 5.87
C GLU A 19 25.06 8.08 6.45
N LYS A 20 24.80 7.98 7.76
CA LYS A 20 23.57 8.53 8.39
C LYS A 20 23.25 9.92 7.85
N SER A 21 22.02 10.11 7.36
CA SER A 21 21.54 11.38 6.82
C SER A 21 21.79 12.53 7.81
N GLN A 22 22.47 13.57 7.33
CA GLN A 22 22.78 14.79 8.06
C GLN A 22 22.41 16.00 7.20
N LEU A 23 21.64 16.92 7.77
CA LEU A 23 21.43 18.24 7.16
C LEU A 23 22.69 19.08 7.37
N LYS A 24 23.38 19.46 6.29
CA LYS A 24 24.49 20.41 6.31
C LYS A 24 24.09 21.73 5.64
N GLY A 25 24.31 22.83 6.34
CA GLY A 25 24.20 24.17 5.77
C GLY A 25 25.38 24.47 4.84
N TYR A 26 25.07 24.91 3.62
CA TYR A 26 26.05 25.50 2.70
C TYR A 26 26.09 27.02 2.85
N ASN A 27 24.94 27.65 3.13
CA ASN A 27 24.79 29.03 3.58
C ASN A 27 23.44 29.20 4.32
N GLU A 28 23.14 30.41 4.80
CA GLU A 28 21.95 30.72 5.62
C GLU A 28 20.61 30.29 4.99
N ASN A 29 20.57 30.10 3.66
CA ASN A 29 19.36 29.80 2.91
C ASN A 29 19.37 28.43 2.21
N ILE A 30 20.48 27.67 2.27
CA ILE A 30 20.62 26.40 1.55
C ILE A 30 21.15 25.31 2.48
N LEU A 31 20.28 24.34 2.76
CA LEU A 31 20.58 23.09 3.46
C LEU A 31 20.67 21.96 2.43
N TYR A 32 21.72 21.16 2.49
CA TYR A 32 21.84 19.92 1.74
C TYR A 32 21.82 18.73 2.70
N THR A 33 21.09 17.69 2.34
CA THR A 33 21.16 16.40 3.02
C THR A 33 22.40 15.65 2.52
N ILE A 34 23.33 15.35 3.42
CA ILE A 34 24.51 14.51 3.16
C ILE A 34 24.32 13.18 3.88
N GLY A 35 24.40 12.07 3.14
CA GLY A 35 24.08 10.74 3.67
C GLY A 35 22.61 10.34 3.48
N GLY A 36 22.25 9.09 3.76
CA GLY A 36 20.89 8.53 3.57
C GLY A 36 20.83 7.23 2.75
N VAL A 37 19.62 6.71 2.54
CA VAL A 37 19.38 5.64 1.57
C VAL A 37 19.25 6.29 0.20
N LYS A 38 20.15 5.95 -0.73
CA LYS A 38 20.03 6.41 -2.11
C LYS A 38 19.36 5.30 -2.93
N MET A 39 18.11 5.55 -3.32
CA MET A 39 17.37 4.72 -4.26
C MET A 39 18.14 4.61 -5.57
N ASP A 40 18.09 3.44 -6.21
CA ASP A 40 18.86 3.22 -7.43
C ASP A 40 18.29 4.02 -8.61
N ARG A 41 19.11 4.19 -9.65
CA ARG A 41 18.75 5.03 -10.80
C ARG A 41 17.56 4.51 -11.61
N ILE A 42 17.37 3.19 -11.66
CA ILE A 42 16.25 2.58 -12.39
C ILE A 42 14.97 2.83 -11.60
N THR A 43 14.95 2.50 -10.31
CA THR A 43 13.79 2.76 -9.45
C THR A 43 13.45 4.25 -9.42
N GLN A 44 14.44 5.13 -9.29
CA GLN A 44 14.21 6.58 -9.36
C GLN A 44 13.59 7.00 -10.70
N SER A 45 14.10 6.50 -11.83
CA SER A 45 13.53 6.82 -13.14
C SER A 45 12.09 6.32 -13.30
N MET A 46 11.74 5.19 -12.69
CA MET A 46 10.38 4.66 -12.69
C MET A 46 9.46 5.51 -11.80
N LEU A 47 9.94 5.94 -10.63
CA LEU A 47 9.21 6.85 -9.76
C LEU A 47 8.98 8.21 -10.41
N ASP A 48 9.98 8.76 -11.10
CA ASP A 48 9.85 10.04 -11.80
C ASP A 48 8.78 9.94 -12.91
N ALA A 49 8.76 8.83 -13.66
CA ALA A 49 7.74 8.58 -14.68
C ALA A 49 6.34 8.45 -14.04
N PHE A 50 6.22 7.62 -12.99
CA PHE A 50 4.99 7.41 -12.23
C PHE A 50 4.44 8.72 -11.65
N GLN A 51 5.30 9.55 -11.08
CA GLN A 51 4.92 10.83 -10.50
C GLN A 51 4.33 11.79 -11.55
N ASN A 52 4.89 11.79 -12.77
CA ASN A 52 4.37 12.58 -13.87
C ASN A 52 3.02 12.04 -14.36
N ASP A 53 2.86 10.72 -14.45
CA ASP A 53 1.65 10.08 -14.97
C ASP A 53 0.43 10.32 -14.07
N ILE A 54 0.59 10.26 -12.74
CA ILE A 54 -0.53 10.42 -11.79
C ILE A 54 -0.66 11.87 -11.32
N SER A 55 0.19 12.78 -11.84
CA SER A 55 0.20 14.20 -11.45
C SER A 55 0.37 14.43 -9.94
N LEU A 56 1.01 13.49 -9.23
CA LEU A 56 1.21 13.56 -7.79
C LEU A 56 2.33 14.54 -7.44
N ARG A 57 2.06 15.45 -6.51
CA ARG A 57 3.03 16.45 -6.04
C ARG A 57 3.54 16.08 -4.64
N PHE A 58 4.10 14.88 -4.49
CA PHE A 58 4.78 14.50 -3.27
C PHE A 58 6.26 14.89 -3.32
N ASN A 59 6.73 15.54 -2.25
CA ASN A 59 8.15 15.82 -2.04
C ASN A 59 8.83 14.72 -1.19
N ASP A 60 8.06 13.76 -0.69
CA ASP A 60 8.52 12.66 0.14
C ASP A 60 8.74 11.42 -0.74
N SER A 61 10.01 11.04 -0.92
CA SER A 61 10.40 9.90 -1.75
C SER A 61 9.93 8.57 -1.18
N SER A 62 9.84 8.43 0.14
CA SER A 62 9.38 7.19 0.77
C SER A 62 7.89 6.99 0.53
N LEU A 63 7.09 8.05 0.68
CA LEU A 63 5.67 8.01 0.36
C LEU A 63 5.42 7.79 -1.14
N LEU A 64 6.22 8.42 -2.01
CA LEU A 64 6.10 8.19 -3.46
C LEU A 64 6.39 6.73 -3.82
N PHE A 65 7.39 6.12 -3.18
CA PHE A 65 7.70 4.70 -3.36
C PHE A 65 6.60 3.78 -2.86
N GLU A 66 5.96 4.12 -1.73
CA GLU A 66 4.79 3.40 -1.21
C GLU A 66 3.64 3.39 -2.22
N TYR A 67 3.27 4.57 -2.75
CA TYR A 67 2.21 4.72 -3.75
C TYR A 67 2.55 3.94 -5.03
N PHE A 68 3.79 4.04 -5.51
CA PHE A 68 4.26 3.30 -6.67
C PHE A 68 4.18 1.78 -6.45
N SER A 69 4.61 1.30 -5.29
CA SER A 69 4.58 -0.12 -4.95
C SER A 69 3.14 -0.64 -4.89
N ASN A 70 2.25 0.10 -4.25
CA ASN A 70 0.81 -0.21 -4.20
C ASN A 70 0.22 -0.29 -5.62
N TYR A 71 0.51 0.69 -6.47
CA TYR A 71 0.08 0.70 -7.86
C TYR A 71 0.56 -0.55 -8.61
N CYS A 72 1.86 -0.86 -8.55
CA CYS A 72 2.44 -1.99 -9.28
C CYS A 72 1.82 -3.33 -8.88
N VAL A 73 1.65 -3.56 -7.58
CA VAL A 73 1.07 -4.80 -7.06
C VAL A 73 -0.40 -4.92 -7.46
N VAL A 74 -1.20 -3.87 -7.26
CA VAL A 74 -2.63 -3.91 -7.58
C VAL A 74 -2.84 -4.03 -9.08
N ASN A 75 -2.14 -3.27 -9.91
CA ASN A 75 -2.22 -3.38 -11.37
C ASN A 75 -1.89 -4.80 -11.86
N ASN A 76 -0.88 -5.45 -11.28
CA ASN A 76 -0.53 -6.83 -11.64
C ASN A 76 -1.63 -7.86 -11.30
N ILE A 77 -2.39 -7.65 -10.22
CA ILE A 77 -3.45 -8.57 -9.78
C ILE A 77 -4.78 -8.26 -10.48
N TYR A 78 -5.09 -6.98 -10.64
CA TYR A 78 -6.32 -6.48 -11.23
C TYR A 78 -6.30 -6.58 -12.76
N GLY A 79 -5.13 -6.40 -13.37
CA GLY A 79 -4.90 -6.54 -14.81
C GLY A 79 -5.19 -5.27 -15.62
N THR A 80 -5.49 -4.15 -14.96
CA THR A 80 -5.68 -2.82 -15.57
C THR A 80 -5.25 -1.73 -14.59
N ASN A 81 -4.93 -0.55 -15.11
CA ASN A 81 -4.55 0.65 -14.37
C ASN A 81 -5.74 1.62 -14.13
N ASP A 82 -6.96 1.19 -14.42
CA ASP A 82 -8.20 1.96 -14.20
C ASP A 82 -8.68 1.81 -12.76
N PHE A 83 -7.97 2.45 -11.83
CA PHE A 83 -8.33 2.56 -10.42
C PHE A 83 -7.70 3.80 -9.78
N ASP A 84 -8.33 4.31 -8.73
CA ASP A 84 -7.77 5.41 -7.95
C ASP A 84 -6.73 4.87 -6.95
N LEU A 85 -5.58 5.52 -6.89
CA LEU A 85 -4.50 5.18 -5.97
C LEU A 85 -4.85 5.52 -4.51
N ASP A 86 -5.59 6.60 -4.32
CA ASP A 86 -6.03 7.01 -2.98
C ASP A 86 -7.01 5.98 -2.38
N GLU A 87 -7.66 5.19 -3.24
CA GLU A 87 -8.59 4.13 -2.83
C GLU A 87 -7.93 2.83 -2.38
N ILE A 88 -6.64 2.65 -2.68
CA ILE A 88 -5.88 1.43 -2.32
C ILE A 88 -4.76 1.68 -1.31
N THR A 89 -4.52 2.93 -0.93
CA THR A 89 -3.52 3.32 0.07
C THR A 89 -4.17 3.42 1.45
N THR A 90 -3.41 3.13 2.51
CA THR A 90 -3.94 3.09 3.88
C THR A 90 -3.67 4.37 4.68
N GLY A 91 -3.15 5.40 4.03
CA GLY A 91 -2.75 6.66 4.63
C GLY A 91 -1.36 6.63 5.27
N LYS A 92 -0.94 7.76 5.84
CA LYS A 92 0.41 7.91 6.43
C LYS A 92 0.52 7.25 7.80
N ASN A 93 1.68 6.67 8.08
CA ASN A 93 2.05 6.08 9.38
C ASN A 93 1.18 4.89 9.81
N THR A 94 0.68 4.10 8.85
CA THR A 94 -0.01 2.85 9.17
C THR A 94 0.93 1.80 9.74
N GLN A 95 0.36 0.91 10.54
CA GLN A 95 1.12 -0.12 11.24
C GLN A 95 1.24 -1.35 10.35
N GLY A 96 2.29 -1.38 9.53
CA GLY A 96 2.76 -2.57 8.80
C GLY A 96 1.88 -3.05 7.64
N ILE A 97 0.86 -2.29 7.25
CA ILE A 97 0.12 -2.45 6.00
C ILE A 97 0.03 -1.05 5.39
N ASP A 98 0.61 -0.87 4.21
CA ASP A 98 0.70 0.43 3.52
C ASP A 98 -0.28 0.53 2.33
N GLY A 99 -0.79 -0.62 1.89
CA GLY A 99 -1.79 -0.70 0.83
C GLY A 99 -2.76 -1.86 1.03
N ILE A 100 -4.03 -1.63 0.73
CA ILE A 100 -5.08 -2.65 0.71
C ILE A 100 -5.91 -2.50 -0.56
N ALA A 101 -6.12 -3.59 -1.27
CA ALA A 101 -7.14 -3.64 -2.32
C ALA A 101 -8.09 -4.81 -2.06
N ILE A 102 -9.40 -4.52 -2.12
CA ILE A 102 -10.46 -5.52 -2.01
C ILE A 102 -11.08 -5.70 -3.39
N ILE A 103 -10.82 -6.83 -4.03
CA ILE A 103 -11.31 -7.13 -5.37
C ILE A 103 -12.41 -8.18 -5.26
N VAL A 104 -13.60 -7.84 -5.74
CA VAL A 104 -14.75 -8.74 -5.79
C VAL A 104 -15.19 -8.93 -7.23
N ASN A 105 -15.22 -10.18 -7.70
CA ASN A 105 -15.60 -10.53 -9.08
C ASN A 105 -14.93 -9.67 -10.16
N GLN A 106 -13.62 -9.41 -10.00
CA GLN A 106 -12.81 -8.59 -10.92
C GLN A 106 -13.13 -7.09 -10.91
N LYS A 107 -13.76 -6.58 -9.85
CA LYS A 107 -13.95 -5.14 -9.60
C LYS A 107 -13.31 -4.77 -8.27
N ILE A 108 -12.55 -3.66 -8.22
CA ILE A 108 -12.12 -3.07 -6.94
C ILE A 108 -13.34 -2.48 -6.24
N ILE A 109 -13.49 -2.79 -4.96
CA ILE A 109 -14.63 -2.39 -4.14
C ILE A 109 -14.20 -1.28 -3.19
N ASN A 110 -14.94 -0.18 -3.25
CA ASN A 110 -14.69 1.01 -2.45
C ASN A 110 -15.83 1.38 -1.52
N SER A 111 -17.00 0.77 -1.71
CA SER A 111 -18.18 1.04 -0.89
C SER A 111 -18.98 -0.24 -0.66
N THR A 112 -19.83 -0.24 0.37
CA THR A 112 -20.68 -1.39 0.70
C THR A 112 -21.80 -1.57 -0.32
N GLU A 113 -22.22 -0.50 -0.99
CA GLU A 113 -23.23 -0.53 -2.05
C GLU A 113 -22.77 -1.34 -3.27
N ASP A 114 -21.49 -1.28 -3.62
CA ASP A 114 -20.92 -2.10 -4.69
C ASP A 114 -21.08 -3.60 -4.39
N ILE A 115 -20.95 -3.99 -3.12
CA ILE A 115 -21.08 -5.38 -2.67
C ILE A 115 -22.54 -5.82 -2.74
N ASP A 116 -23.46 -4.97 -2.28
CA ASP A 116 -24.90 -5.27 -2.35
C ASP A 116 -25.40 -5.42 -3.78
N LEU A 117 -24.90 -4.59 -4.70
CA LEU A 117 -25.20 -4.73 -6.12
C LEU A 117 -24.77 -6.10 -6.63
N LEU A 118 -23.55 -6.54 -6.33
CA LEU A 118 -23.04 -7.85 -6.75
C LEU A 118 -23.85 -9.01 -6.15
N ILE A 119 -24.26 -8.91 -4.88
CA ILE A 119 -25.14 -9.88 -4.22
C ILE A 119 -26.51 -9.93 -4.90
N SER A 120 -27.10 -8.76 -5.19
CA SER A 120 -28.45 -8.64 -5.78
C SER A 120 -28.55 -9.26 -7.18
N LEU A 121 -27.41 -9.35 -7.89
CA LEU A 121 -27.31 -9.98 -9.20
C LEU A 121 -27.18 -11.52 -9.11
N ASN A 122 -27.35 -12.11 -7.92
CA ASN A 122 -27.24 -13.55 -7.65
C ASN A 122 -25.93 -14.17 -8.15
N GLN A 123 -24.85 -13.38 -8.20
CA GLN A 123 -23.54 -13.86 -8.62
C GLN A 123 -22.85 -14.56 -7.46
N THR A 124 -22.16 -15.67 -7.76
CA THR A 124 -21.17 -16.20 -6.82
C THR A 124 -20.10 -15.15 -6.56
N ILE A 125 -19.85 -14.86 -5.30
CA ILE A 125 -18.89 -13.84 -4.89
C ILE A 125 -17.53 -14.49 -4.67
N SER A 126 -16.53 -14.04 -5.44
CA SER A 126 -15.12 -14.32 -5.21
C SER A 126 -14.43 -13.04 -4.76
N VAL A 127 -13.84 -13.09 -3.56
CA VAL A 127 -13.17 -11.96 -2.91
C VAL A 127 -11.67 -12.22 -2.87
N LYS A 128 -10.88 -11.22 -3.26
CA LYS A 128 -9.43 -11.19 -3.06
C LYS A 128 -9.10 -9.99 -2.18
N PHE A 129 -8.52 -10.25 -1.02
CA PHE A 129 -7.88 -9.22 -0.21
C PHE A 129 -6.40 -9.18 -0.58
N VAL A 130 -5.93 -8.03 -1.04
CA VAL A 130 -4.52 -7.78 -1.34
C VAL A 130 -3.99 -6.88 -0.24
N LEU A 131 -3.06 -7.38 0.58
CA LEU A 131 -2.39 -6.63 1.64
C LEU A 131 -0.94 -6.40 1.23
N ILE A 132 -0.52 -5.14 1.26
CA ILE A 132 0.77 -4.68 0.75
C ILE A 132 1.51 -3.96 1.86
N GLN A 133 2.75 -4.36 2.10
CA GLN A 133 3.71 -3.64 2.91
C GLN A 133 4.87 -3.19 2.02
N THR A 134 5.31 -1.96 2.22
CA THR A 134 6.36 -1.32 1.44
C THR A 134 7.49 -0.87 2.37
N LYS A 135 8.72 -0.99 1.90
CA LYS A 135 9.90 -0.52 2.62
C LYS A 135 10.90 0.05 1.64
N THR A 136 11.47 1.18 2.02
CA THR A 136 12.64 1.75 1.33
C THR A 136 13.96 1.24 1.91
N SER A 137 13.97 0.10 2.60
CA SER A 137 15.19 -0.53 3.12
C SER A 137 15.75 -1.55 2.14
N ALA A 138 17.08 -1.63 2.07
CA ALA A 138 17.78 -2.54 1.16
C ALA A 138 17.93 -3.98 1.68
N SER A 139 17.59 -4.24 2.95
CA SER A 139 17.61 -5.58 3.51
C SER A 139 16.20 -6.15 3.60
N PHE A 140 16.09 -7.43 3.20
CA PHE A 140 14.91 -8.25 3.41
C PHE A 140 15.06 -8.93 4.78
N GLU A 141 14.21 -8.57 5.73
CA GLU A 141 14.27 -9.06 7.10
C GLU A 141 13.04 -9.92 7.41
N ASN A 142 13.25 -11.15 7.92
CA ASN A 142 12.13 -12.04 8.28
C ASN A 142 11.16 -11.42 9.29
N THR A 143 11.64 -10.48 10.11
CA THR A 143 10.83 -9.74 11.07
C THR A 143 9.78 -8.88 10.38
N GLU A 144 10.05 -8.35 9.18
CA GLU A 144 9.11 -7.50 8.45
C GLU A 144 7.97 -8.34 7.86
N ILE A 145 8.29 -9.48 7.25
CA ILE A 145 7.27 -10.46 6.83
C ILE A 145 6.39 -10.88 8.02
N ALA A 146 7.03 -11.15 9.17
CA ALA A 146 6.30 -11.51 10.38
C ALA A 146 5.40 -10.37 10.87
N ASN A 147 5.83 -9.12 10.73
CA ASN A 147 5.02 -7.95 11.02
C ASN A 147 3.82 -7.87 10.08
N LEU A 148 4.00 -8.00 8.76
CA LEU A 148 2.90 -8.03 7.80
C LEU A 148 1.85 -9.08 8.19
N PHE A 149 2.27 -10.32 8.49
CA PHE A 149 1.34 -11.35 8.92
C PHE A 149 0.66 -11.04 10.26
N THR A 150 1.37 -10.41 11.19
CA THR A 150 0.82 -10.01 12.49
C THR A 150 -0.27 -8.95 12.31
N PHE A 151 0.02 -7.88 11.57
CA PHE A 151 -0.95 -6.83 11.29
C PHE A 151 -2.11 -7.32 10.43
N SER A 152 -1.86 -8.23 9.51
CA SER A 152 -2.91 -8.88 8.73
C SER A 152 -3.85 -9.69 9.62
N LYS A 153 -3.32 -10.44 10.60
CA LYS A 153 -4.16 -11.15 11.58
C LYS A 153 -5.02 -10.18 12.38
N ILE A 154 -4.45 -9.06 12.81
CA ILE A 154 -5.19 -8.02 13.54
C ILE A 154 -6.29 -7.43 12.64
N TYR A 155 -5.98 -7.13 11.37
CA TYR A 155 -6.93 -6.61 10.40
C TYR A 155 -8.12 -7.55 10.19
N PHE A 156 -7.89 -8.86 10.10
CA PHE A 156 -8.94 -9.87 9.98
C PHE A 156 -9.58 -10.29 11.32
N SER A 157 -9.14 -9.75 12.44
CA SER A 157 -9.73 -10.04 13.75
C SER A 157 -10.92 -9.13 14.05
N ASP A 158 -11.62 -9.41 15.15
CA ASP A 158 -12.71 -8.57 15.64
C ASP A 158 -12.20 -7.29 16.33
N ASP A 159 -10.94 -7.29 16.80
CA ASP A 159 -10.31 -6.15 17.45
C ASP A 159 -9.19 -5.58 16.57
N ALA A 160 -9.60 -4.72 15.65
CA ALA A 160 -8.73 -3.98 14.74
C ALA A 160 -8.44 -2.55 15.24
N ALA A 161 -8.63 -2.26 16.54
CA ALA A 161 -8.56 -0.92 17.11
C ALA A 161 -7.17 -0.24 16.99
N VAL A 162 -6.14 -1.04 16.71
CA VAL A 162 -4.78 -0.55 16.46
C VAL A 162 -4.70 0.36 15.22
N PHE A 163 -5.65 0.18 14.29
CA PHE A 163 -5.75 0.94 13.07
C PHE A 163 -6.65 2.16 13.21
N CYS A 164 -6.04 3.34 13.22
CA CYS A 164 -6.75 4.60 13.51
C CYS A 164 -7.02 5.48 12.29
N THR A 165 -6.36 5.21 11.15
CA THR A 165 -6.48 6.06 9.95
C THR A 165 -7.88 5.95 9.33
N PRO A 166 -8.45 7.04 8.79
CA PRO A 166 -9.75 7.00 8.10
C PRO A 166 -9.79 5.95 6.98
N GLU A 167 -8.71 5.83 6.23
CA GLU A 167 -8.54 4.89 5.12
C GLU A 167 -8.60 3.45 5.62
N MET A 168 -7.89 3.13 6.71
CA MET A 168 -7.92 1.77 7.27
C MET A 168 -9.28 1.42 7.88
N LYS A 169 -9.98 2.40 8.49
CA LYS A 169 -11.35 2.19 8.97
C LYS A 169 -12.32 1.85 7.84
N LYS A 170 -12.21 2.51 6.69
CA LYS A 170 -12.98 2.17 5.48
C LYS A 170 -12.72 0.70 5.08
N PHE A 171 -11.46 0.26 5.05
CA PHE A 171 -11.16 -1.14 4.72
C PHE A 171 -11.70 -2.14 5.75
N ILE A 172 -11.62 -1.82 7.05
CA ILE A 172 -12.20 -2.65 8.12
C ILE A 172 -13.72 -2.75 7.94
N GLU A 173 -14.40 -1.65 7.66
CA GLU A 173 -15.85 -1.64 7.40
C GLU A 173 -16.21 -2.53 6.20
N LEU A 174 -15.50 -2.37 5.07
CA LEU A 174 -15.73 -3.18 3.87
C LEU A 174 -15.47 -4.67 4.15
N LYS A 175 -14.39 -4.98 4.86
CA LYS A 175 -14.07 -6.34 5.31
C LYS A 175 -15.23 -6.91 6.12
N ASP A 176 -15.64 -6.25 7.20
CA ASP A 176 -16.72 -6.72 8.07
C ASP A 176 -18.03 -6.89 7.30
N TYR A 177 -18.32 -5.98 6.38
CA TYR A 177 -19.49 -6.08 5.51
C TYR A 177 -19.48 -7.36 4.66
N ILE A 178 -18.34 -7.66 4.02
CA ILE A 178 -18.17 -8.87 3.20
C ILE A 178 -18.33 -10.13 4.06
N PHE A 179 -17.68 -10.19 5.23
CA PHE A 179 -17.75 -11.35 6.11
C PHE A 179 -19.15 -11.57 6.70
N ASN A 180 -19.92 -10.51 6.95
CA ASN A 180 -21.30 -10.62 7.44
C ASN A 180 -22.31 -11.10 6.37
N LYS A 181 -21.99 -10.91 5.08
CA LYS A 181 -22.87 -11.31 3.96
C LYS A 181 -22.55 -12.71 3.41
N GLY A 182 -21.43 -13.30 3.82
CA GLY A 182 -20.89 -14.56 3.30
C GLY A 182 -21.15 -15.78 4.14
#